data_AF-A0A7X3ZMW8-F1
#
_entry.id   AF-A0A7X3ZMW8-F1
#
_cell.length_a   1.000
_cell.length_b   1.000
_cell.length_c   1.000
_cell.angle_alpha   90.00
_cell.angle_beta   90.00
_cell.angle_gamma   90.00
#
_symmetry.space_group_name_H-M   'P 1'
#
loop_
_entity.id
_entity.type
_entity.pdbx_description
1 polymer ?
#
loop_
_entity_poly.entity_id
_entity_poly.type
_entity_poly.pdbx_seq_one_letter_code
_entity_poly.pdbx_strand_id
1 'polypeptide(L)'
;MKIASIHLQNFKRFTDLKIQNIPEAAKLVVLLGPNGCGKSSLFDAFHYESSAYTGGKPKNPDYYEKVPGVTPHCEITFHDGMLSKKSFCLRTAYRNQPSIEINSDGLQQITQQMKPVTAERRFNSMIENDTAALRNFQRLLSNVYQELIE
;
A
#
# COMPACT_ATOMS: atom_id res chain seq x y z
N MET A 1 -7.26 -10.45 16.25
CA MET A 1 -5.95 -9.92 15.84
C MET A 1 -5.77 -8.53 16.42
N LYS A 2 -5.05 -8.46 17.54
CA LYS A 2 -4.63 -7.22 18.20
C LYS A 2 -3.11 -7.18 18.22
N ILE A 3 -2.52 -6.05 17.83
CA ILE A 3 -1.07 -5.89 17.78
C ILE A 3 -0.52 -5.84 19.22
N ALA A 4 0.55 -6.60 19.49
CA ALA A 4 1.25 -6.62 20.77
C ALA A 4 2.53 -5.80 20.73
N SER A 5 3.32 -5.94 19.66
CA SER A 5 4.53 -5.14 19.43
C SER A 5 4.81 -4.92 17.95
N ILE A 6 5.58 -3.87 17.66
CA ILE A 6 6.11 -3.55 16.33
C ILE A 6 7.59 -3.24 16.49
N HIS A 7 8.42 -3.85 15.65
CA HIS A 7 9.85 -3.56 15.56
C HIS A 7 10.23 -3.24 14.11
N LEU A 8 10.76 -2.03 13.88
CA LEU A 8 11.23 -1.60 12.57
C LEU A 8 12.72 -1.23 12.65
N GLN A 9 13.55 -1.81 11.79
CA GLN A 9 14.96 -1.41 11.66
C GLN A 9 15.30 -1.11 10.21
N ASN A 10 16.14 -0.09 10.02
CA ASN A 10 16.47 0.44 8.69
C ASN A 10 15.24 0.74 7.81
N PHE A 11 14.14 1.17 8.42
CA PHE A 11 12.85 1.31 7.75
C PHE A 11 12.46 2.78 7.60
N LYS A 12 12.62 3.33 6.39
CA LYS A 12 12.30 4.71 6.02
C LYS A 12 12.88 5.76 6.99
N ARG A 13 12.05 6.35 7.85
CA ARG A 13 12.47 7.37 8.83
C ARG A 13 13.17 6.75 10.05
N PHE A 14 12.94 5.47 10.32
CA PHE A 14 13.36 4.81 11.55
C PHE A 14 14.68 4.06 11.36
N THR A 15 15.66 4.36 12.22
CA THR A 15 16.88 3.54 12.32
C THR A 15 16.59 2.27 13.12
N ASP A 16 15.97 2.44 14.29
CA ASP A 16 15.45 1.36 15.14
C ASP A 16 14.23 1.91 15.91
N LEU A 17 13.02 1.49 15.56
CA LEU A 17 11.78 1.85 16.24
C LEU A 17 11.20 0.60 16.91
N LYS A 18 10.99 0.67 18.22
CA LYS A 18 10.34 -0.37 19.01
C LYS A 18 9.08 0.19 19.66
N ILE A 19 7.93 -0.36 19.29
CA ILE A 19 6.66 -0.13 19.97
C ILE A 19 6.35 -1.44 20.70
N GLN A 20 6.35 -1.42 22.02
CA GLN A 20 6.25 -2.61 22.85
C GLN A 20 5.11 -2.47 23.86
N ASN A 21 4.69 -3.59 24.42
CA ASN A 21 3.74 -3.64 25.53
C ASN A 21 2.40 -2.96 25.19
N ILE A 22 1.91 -3.09 23.94
CA ILE A 22 0.55 -2.65 23.61
C ILE A 22 -0.40 -3.62 24.34
N PRO A 23 -1.23 -3.15 25.29
CA PRO A 23 -2.06 -4.06 26.08
C PRO A 23 -3.15 -4.73 25.23
N GLU A 24 -3.47 -5.99 25.51
CA GLU A 24 -4.55 -6.69 24.79
C GLU A 24 -5.94 -6.05 25.01
N ALA A 25 -6.12 -5.36 26.13
CA ALA A 25 -7.33 -4.62 26.45
C ALA A 25 -7.43 -3.25 25.74
N ALA A 26 -6.39 -2.83 25.01
CA ALA A 26 -6.36 -1.54 24.33
C ALA A 26 -7.45 -1.45 23.25
N LYS A 27 -8.36 -0.47 23.41
CA LYS A 27 -9.43 -0.20 22.43
C LYS A 27 -9.07 0.90 21.43
N LEU A 28 -8.15 1.78 21.80
CA LEU A 28 -7.70 2.90 20.99
C LEU A 28 -6.20 3.11 21.21
N VAL A 29 -5.46 3.19 20.09
CA VAL A 29 -4.05 3.58 20.07
C VAL A 29 -3.94 4.81 19.21
N VAL A 30 -3.34 5.87 19.75
CA VAL A 30 -3.17 7.14 19.05
C VAL A 30 -1.69 7.37 18.78
N LEU A 31 -1.34 7.58 17.51
CA LEU A 31 0.02 7.94 17.10
C LEU A 31 0.11 9.45 16.89
N LEU A 32 0.81 10.15 17.79
CA LEU A 32 0.98 11.60 17.77
C LEU A 32 2.42 11.98 17.38
N GLY A 33 2.58 13.17 16.81
CA GLY A 33 3.89 13.75 16.51
C GLY A 33 3.86 14.77 15.38
N PRO A 34 4.92 15.58 15.20
CA PRO A 34 5.00 16.60 14.16
C PRO A 34 5.03 16.01 12.75
N ASN A 35 4.80 16.84 11.74
CA ASN A 35 4.89 16.40 10.35
C ASN A 35 6.30 15.91 10.02
N GLY A 36 6.39 14.81 9.27
CA GLY A 36 7.67 14.20 8.90
C GLY A 36 8.31 13.27 9.92
N CYS A 37 7.77 13.12 11.15
CA CYS A 37 8.35 12.26 12.18
C CYS A 37 8.22 10.73 11.94
N GLY A 38 7.66 10.33 10.80
CA GLY A 38 7.54 8.90 10.44
C GLY A 38 6.18 8.25 10.74
N LYS A 39 5.15 9.02 11.11
CA LYS A 39 3.79 8.47 11.33
C LYS A 39 3.31 7.63 10.13
N SER A 40 3.39 8.19 8.93
CA SER A 40 3.05 7.48 7.68
C SER A 40 3.97 6.28 7.43
N SER A 41 5.25 6.36 7.83
CA SER A 41 6.21 5.25 7.71
C SER A 41 5.81 4.05 8.56
N LEU A 42 5.14 4.24 9.70
CA LEU A 42 4.58 3.13 10.47
C LEU A 42 3.47 2.41 9.69
N PHE A 43 2.61 3.16 9.00
CA PHE A 43 1.57 2.55 8.15
C PHE A 43 2.15 1.83 6.94
N ASP A 44 3.24 2.34 6.35
CA ASP A 44 3.97 1.64 5.29
C ASP A 44 4.51 0.29 5.78
N ALA A 45 4.85 0.13 7.06
CA ALA A 45 5.27 -1.15 7.62
C ALA A 45 4.15 -2.20 7.61
N PHE A 46 2.90 -1.79 7.90
CA PHE A 46 1.74 -2.67 7.75
C PHE A 46 1.53 -3.13 6.31
N HIS A 47 1.75 -2.22 5.35
CA HIS A 47 1.68 -2.55 3.94
C HIS A 47 2.79 -3.50 3.50
N TYR A 48 4.02 -3.28 4.00
CA TYR A 48 5.20 -4.09 3.73
C TYR A 48 4.98 -5.54 4.17
N GLU A 49 4.58 -5.75 5.43
CA GLU A 49 4.30 -7.08 5.98
C GLU A 49 3.14 -7.80 5.26
N SER A 50 2.04 -7.08 5.00
CA SER A 50 0.90 -7.64 4.26
C SER A 50 1.28 -8.07 2.83
N SER A 51 2.11 -7.26 2.16
CA SER A 51 2.60 -7.55 0.80
C SER A 51 3.51 -8.78 0.78
N ALA A 52 4.43 -8.89 1.74
CA ALA A 52 5.30 -10.05 1.90
C ALA A 52 4.48 -11.34 2.13
N TYR A 53 3.45 -11.28 2.98
CA TYR A 53 2.58 -12.43 3.27
C TYR A 53 1.73 -12.89 2.06
N THR A 54 1.39 -11.98 1.15
CA THR A 54 0.64 -12.32 -0.09
C THR A 54 1.54 -12.88 -1.20
N GLY A 55 2.81 -13.19 -0.91
CA GLY A 55 3.76 -13.79 -1.85
C GLY A 55 4.28 -12.83 -2.91
N GLY A 56 3.94 -11.54 -2.84
CA GLY A 56 4.48 -10.55 -3.75
C GLY A 56 5.53 -9.71 -3.04
N LYS A 57 6.80 -9.86 -3.44
CA LYS A 57 7.88 -8.95 -3.02
C LYS A 57 7.43 -7.50 -3.24
N PRO A 58 7.74 -6.56 -2.33
CA PRO A 58 7.58 -5.16 -2.63
C PRO A 58 8.31 -4.87 -3.94
N LYS A 59 7.61 -4.31 -4.93
CA LYS A 59 8.19 -4.05 -6.27
C LYS A 59 9.37 -3.09 -6.22
N ASN A 60 9.48 -2.32 -5.14
CA ASN A 60 10.54 -1.37 -4.90
C ASN A 60 11.04 -1.54 -3.45
N PRO A 61 12.04 -2.40 -3.20
CA PRO A 61 12.59 -2.61 -1.86
C PRO A 61 13.24 -1.32 -1.33
N ASP A 62 13.93 -0.58 -2.18
CA ASP A 62 14.63 0.67 -1.88
C ASP A 62 13.69 1.73 -1.28
N TYR A 63 12.40 1.70 -1.64
CA TYR A 63 11.38 2.61 -1.08
C TYR A 63 11.22 2.48 0.45
N TYR A 64 11.52 1.30 1.01
CA TYR A 64 11.41 1.04 2.44
C TYR A 64 12.73 1.21 3.19
N GLU A 65 13.85 1.27 2.48
CA GLU A 65 15.18 1.38 3.06
C GLU A 65 15.46 2.78 3.60
N LYS A 66 16.07 2.85 4.79
CA LYS A 66 16.64 4.10 5.30
C LYS A 66 18.07 4.30 4.81
N VAL A 67 18.90 3.30 5.03
CA VAL A 67 20.25 3.17 4.50
C VAL A 67 20.17 2.27 3.26
N PRO A 68 20.53 2.78 2.07
CA PRO A 68 20.51 2.00 0.84
C PRO A 68 21.36 0.74 0.93
N GLY A 69 20.85 -0.37 0.39
CA GLY A 69 21.56 -1.65 0.33
C GLY A 69 21.52 -2.46 1.64
N VAL A 70 20.85 -1.96 2.67
CA VAL A 70 20.59 -2.71 3.91
C VAL A 70 19.11 -3.11 3.92
N THR A 71 18.83 -4.42 3.99
CA THR A 71 17.45 -4.91 3.97
C THR A 71 16.67 -4.36 5.18
N PRO A 72 15.49 -3.76 4.96
CA PRO A 72 14.68 -3.24 6.05
C PRO A 72 14.07 -4.41 6.84
N HIS A 73 14.16 -4.33 8.17
CA HIS A 73 13.53 -5.27 9.06
C HIS A 73 12.19 -4.71 9.54
N CYS A 74 11.16 -5.53 9.48
CA CYS A 74 9.83 -5.22 9.97
C CYS A 74 9.28 -6.47 10.64
N GLU A 75 8.90 -6.34 11.91
CA GLU A 75 8.28 -7.41 12.67
C GLU A 75 7.05 -6.86 13.38
N ILE A 76 5.92 -7.56 13.25
CA ILE A 76 4.67 -7.23 13.92
C ILE A 76 4.16 -8.47 14.62
N THR A 77 4.07 -8.40 15.94
CA THR A 77 3.53 -9.48 16.75
C THR A 77 2.09 -9.16 17.15
N PHE A 78 1.28 -10.20 17.32
CA PHE A 78 -0.11 -10.09 17.70
C PHE A 78 -0.35 -10.90 18.98
N HIS A 79 -1.27 -10.44 19.82
CA HIS A 79 -1.72 -11.21 20.99
C HIS A 79 -2.48 -12.48 20.58
N ASP A 80 -3.27 -12.38 19.51
CA ASP A 80 -4.12 -13.44 19.01
C ASP A 80 -4.02 -13.58 17.49
N GLY A 81 -3.70 -14.79 17.04
CA GLY A 81 -3.62 -15.16 15.63
C GLY A 81 -2.31 -14.78 14.94
N MET A 82 -2.21 -15.11 13.65
CA MET A 82 -1.07 -14.82 12.79
C MET A 82 -1.47 -13.86 11.67
N LEU A 83 -0.48 -13.18 11.08
CA LEU A 83 -0.70 -12.31 9.93
C LEU A 83 -1.41 -13.07 8.80
N SER A 84 -2.41 -12.43 8.20
CA SER A 84 -3.18 -12.97 7.08
C SER A 84 -3.43 -11.88 6.04
N LYS A 85 -3.82 -12.27 4.83
CA LYS A 85 -4.21 -11.33 3.76
C LYS A 85 -5.32 -10.37 4.17
N LYS A 86 -6.13 -10.72 5.18
CA LYS A 86 -7.26 -9.92 5.67
C LYS A 86 -6.93 -9.11 6.93
N SER A 87 -5.70 -9.20 7.45
CA SER A 87 -5.31 -8.56 8.71
C SER A 87 -5.23 -7.04 8.61
N PHE A 88 -4.88 -6.50 7.43
CA PHE A 88 -4.80 -5.07 7.20
C PHE A 88 -5.69 -4.65 6.02
N CYS A 89 -6.58 -3.69 6.26
CA CYS A 89 -7.31 -2.96 5.24
C CYS A 89 -6.70 -1.56 5.13
N LEU A 90 -5.80 -1.38 4.17
CA LEU A 90 -5.13 -0.10 3.95
C LEU A 90 -5.77 0.63 2.78
N ARG A 91 -6.02 1.92 2.96
CA ARG A 91 -6.42 2.84 1.89
C ARG A 91 -5.42 3.97 1.83
N THR A 92 -5.03 4.35 0.62
CA THR A 92 -4.27 5.58 0.42
C THR A 92 -5.15 6.77 0.77
N ALA A 93 -4.53 7.93 1.03
CA ALA A 93 -5.30 9.15 1.07
C ALA A 93 -5.93 9.33 -0.32
N TYR A 94 -7.27 9.38 -0.39
CA TYR A 94 -8.05 9.58 -1.62
C TYR A 94 -7.78 10.96 -2.25
N ARG A 95 -6.55 11.15 -2.74
CA ARG A 95 -6.14 12.27 -3.56
C ARG A 95 -6.34 11.83 -5.00
N ASN A 96 -7.60 11.83 -5.41
CA ASN A 96 -7.93 11.55 -6.79
C ASN A 96 -7.37 12.70 -7.64
N GLN A 97 -6.72 12.35 -8.74
CA GLN A 97 -6.35 13.35 -9.73
C GLN A 97 -7.64 13.87 -10.38
N PRO A 98 -7.92 15.18 -10.35
CA PRO A 98 -9.17 15.72 -10.88
C PRO A 98 -9.18 15.75 -12.42
N SER A 99 -8.01 15.67 -13.06
CA SER A 99 -7.89 15.65 -14.51
C SER A 99 -7.78 14.23 -15.04
N ILE A 100 -8.56 13.96 -16.08
CA ILE A 100 -8.52 12.72 -16.86
C ILE A 100 -8.10 13.13 -18.26
N GLU A 101 -6.86 12.81 -18.63
CA GLU A 101 -6.37 13.00 -20.00
C GLU A 101 -6.53 11.69 -20.77
N ILE A 102 -7.21 11.77 -21.91
CA ILE A 102 -7.51 10.62 -22.76
C ILE A 102 -6.88 10.90 -24.13
N ASN A 103 -5.81 10.18 -24.43
CA ASN A 103 -5.20 10.19 -25.76
C ASN A 103 -5.65 8.94 -26.52
N SER A 104 -5.90 9.06 -27.82
CA SER A 104 -6.29 7.94 -28.70
C SER A 104 -5.31 6.76 -28.62
N ASP A 105 -4.01 7.06 -28.54
CA ASP A 105 -2.94 6.07 -28.41
C ASP A 105 -2.97 5.38 -27.04
N GLY A 106 -3.38 6.12 -26.00
CA GLY A 106 -3.57 5.60 -24.66
C GLY A 106 -4.73 4.60 -24.60
N LEU A 107 -5.86 4.90 -25.24
CA LEU A 107 -7.02 4.01 -25.28
C LEU A 107 -6.67 2.66 -25.93
N GLN A 108 -5.94 2.65 -27.05
CA GLN A 108 -5.55 1.39 -27.72
C GLN A 108 -4.57 0.54 -26.89
N GLN A 109 -3.62 1.16 -26.20
CA GLN A 109 -2.70 0.44 -25.29
C GLN A 109 -3.44 -0.11 -24.06
N ILE A 110 -4.42 0.64 -23.55
CA ILE A 110 -5.26 0.25 -22.41
C ILE A 110 -6.09 -1.01 -22.77
N THR A 111 -6.67 -1.07 -23.97
CA THR A 111 -7.44 -2.24 -24.44
C THR A 111 -6.62 -3.54 -24.45
N GLN A 112 -5.32 -3.46 -24.78
CA GLN A 112 -4.46 -4.64 -24.92
C GLN A 112 -3.79 -5.10 -23.60
N GLN A 113 -3.70 -4.23 -22.59
CA GLN A 113 -2.89 -4.48 -21.38
C GLN A 113 -3.70 -4.65 -20.09
N MET A 114 -5.03 -4.52 -20.12
CA MET A 114 -5.85 -4.54 -18.91
C MET A 114 -6.02 -5.93 -18.29
N LYS A 115 -5.36 -6.19 -17.16
CA LYS A 115 -5.59 -7.39 -16.33
C LYS A 115 -6.89 -7.26 -15.55
N PRO A 116 -7.69 -8.32 -15.36
CA PRO A 116 -8.97 -8.23 -14.65
C PRO A 116 -8.83 -7.51 -13.30
N VAL A 117 -9.84 -6.73 -12.90
CA VAL A 117 -9.84 -5.89 -11.67
C VAL A 117 -9.40 -6.70 -10.43
N THR A 118 -9.70 -7.99 -10.42
CA THR A 118 -9.37 -8.94 -9.35
C THR A 118 -7.89 -9.32 -9.28
N ALA A 119 -7.12 -9.13 -10.36
CA ALA A 119 -5.71 -9.52 -10.48
C ALA A 119 -4.73 -8.35 -10.30
N GLU A 120 -5.21 -7.10 -10.22
CA GLU A 120 -4.35 -5.92 -10.07
C GLU A 120 -4.15 -5.51 -8.60
N ARG A 121 -2.89 -5.21 -8.24
CA ARG A 121 -2.61 -4.46 -7.00
C ARG A 121 -3.10 -3.03 -7.19
N ARG A 122 -3.89 -2.51 -6.24
CA ARG A 122 -4.44 -1.15 -6.28
C ARG A 122 -3.34 -0.08 -6.34
N PHE A 123 -2.29 -0.23 -5.53
CA PHE A 123 -1.14 0.68 -5.47
C PHE A 123 0.13 -0.11 -5.10
N ASN A 124 1.32 0.43 -5.39
CA ASN A 124 2.60 -0.21 -5.01
C ASN A 124 3.20 0.41 -3.74
N SER A 125 2.91 1.69 -3.47
CA SER A 125 3.34 2.42 -2.28
C SER A 125 2.21 3.28 -1.71
N MET A 126 2.21 3.56 -0.41
CA MET A 126 1.14 4.36 0.21
C MET A 126 1.18 5.85 -0.15
N ILE A 127 2.30 6.34 -0.71
CA ILE A 127 2.44 7.73 -1.14
C ILE A 127 1.89 7.97 -2.55
N GLU A 128 1.67 6.90 -3.33
CA GLU A 128 1.00 7.01 -4.63
C GLU A 128 -0.41 7.55 -4.43
N ASN A 129 -0.78 8.55 -5.24
CA ASN A 129 -2.17 8.97 -5.37
C ASN A 129 -3.03 7.78 -5.77
N ASP A 130 -4.29 7.76 -5.32
CA ASP A 130 -5.23 6.72 -5.71
C ASP A 130 -5.57 6.86 -7.20
N THR A 131 -4.81 6.16 -8.02
CA THR A 131 -4.98 6.10 -9.48
C THR A 131 -6.03 5.07 -9.87
N ALA A 132 -6.64 4.35 -8.91
CA ALA A 132 -7.67 3.36 -9.20
C ALA A 132 -8.90 4.00 -9.85
N ALA A 133 -9.28 5.22 -9.46
CA ALA A 133 -10.40 5.94 -10.06
C ALA A 133 -10.17 6.21 -11.55
N LEU A 134 -9.00 6.76 -11.90
CA LEU A 134 -8.59 7.01 -13.29
C LEU A 134 -8.53 5.72 -14.11
N ARG A 135 -7.87 4.67 -13.58
CA ARG A 135 -7.76 3.37 -14.26
C ARG A 135 -9.12 2.72 -14.48
N ASN A 136 -10.02 2.78 -13.50
CA ASN A 136 -11.37 2.25 -13.63
C ASN A 136 -12.19 3.02 -14.67
N PHE A 137 -11.99 4.34 -14.75
CA PHE A 137 -12.65 5.16 -15.76
C PHE A 137 -12.13 4.86 -17.18
N GLN A 138 -10.81 4.78 -17.33
CA GLN A 138 -10.15 4.34 -18.57
C GLN A 138 -10.62 2.95 -19.02
N ARG A 139 -10.79 2.03 -18.06
CA ARG A 139 -11.36 0.70 -18.30
C ARG A 139 -12.78 0.76 -18.84
N LEU A 140 -13.64 1.56 -18.20
CA LEU A 140 -15.02 1.74 -18.63
C LEU A 140 -15.07 2.28 -20.06
N LEU A 141 -14.28 3.32 -20.37
CA LEU A 141 -14.22 3.90 -21.71
C LEU A 141 -13.71 2.92 -22.76
N SER A 142 -12.70 2.11 -22.41
CA SER A 142 -12.19 1.05 -23.30
C SER A 142 -13.27 0.03 -23.63
N ASN A 143 -14.07 -0.40 -22.66
CA ASN A 143 -15.16 -1.34 -22.89
C ASN A 143 -16.21 -0.74 -23.83
N VAL A 144 -16.62 0.51 -23.57
CA VAL A 144 -17.57 1.23 -24.43
C VAL A 144 -17.02 1.40 -25.86
N TYR A 145 -15.73 1.69 -26.01
CA TYR A 145 -15.09 1.83 -27.31
C TYR A 145 -15.05 0.51 -28.09
N GLN A 146 -14.81 -0.62 -27.41
CA GLN A 146 -14.88 -1.95 -28.05
C GLN A 146 -16.30 -2.26 -28.54
N GLU A 147 -17.32 -2.00 -27.70
CA GLU A 147 -18.73 -2.20 -28.07
C GLU A 147 -19.20 -1.32 -29.24
N LEU A 148 -18.55 -0.17 -29.50
CA LEU A 148 -18.92 0.74 -30.60
C LEU A 148 -18.23 0.40 -31.93
N ILE A 149 -17.18 -0.42 -31.92
CA ILE A 149 -16.40 -0.78 -33.11
C ILE A 149 -16.73 -2.19 -33.63
N GLU A 150 -17.25 -3.05 -32.77
CA GLU A 150 -17.92 -4.31 -33.16
C GLU A 150 -19.32 -4.04 -33.74
#